data_AF-A0A6A3HYX3-F1
#
_entry.id   AF-A0A6A3HYX3-F1
#
_cell.length_a   1.000
_cell.length_b   1.000
_cell.length_c   1.000
_cell.angle_alpha   90.00
_cell.angle_beta   90.00
_cell.angle_gamma   90.00
#
_symmetry.space_group_name_H-M   'P 1'
#
loop_
_entity.id
_entity.type
_entity.pdbx_description
1 polymer ?
#
loop_
_entity_poly.entity_id
_entity_poly.type
_entity_poly.pdbx_seq_one_letter_code
_entity_poly.pdbx_strand_id
1 'polypeptide(L)'
;AFKRGYRRKQLRWVYDKIKRGEEIKSSNVYKVDQLQAMSWSKEIWQELQSKDTIENCFRHTGIVVNGVDERSKEETSYGQDVDVEDIIIRAAELSL
;
A
#
# COMPACT_ATOMS: atom_id res chain seq x y z
N ALA A 1 7.05 9.46 4.34
CA ALA A 1 5.96 10.31 3.79
C ALA A 1 4.56 9.77 4.12
N PHE A 2 4.30 8.47 3.92
CA PHE A 2 3.00 7.83 4.19
C PHE A 2 2.44 8.06 5.60
N LYS A 3 3.20 7.72 6.65
CA LYS A 3 2.77 7.89 8.07
C LYS A 3 2.31 9.31 8.38
N ARG A 4 2.99 10.33 7.81
CA ARG A 4 2.63 11.75 7.95
C ARG A 4 1.29 12.06 7.26
N GLY A 5 1.06 11.52 6.06
CA GLY A 5 -0.23 11.64 5.36
C GLY A 5 -1.37 11.00 6.16
N TYR A 6 -1.13 9.79 6.68
CA TYR A 6 -2.11 9.06 7.49
C TYR A 6 -2.46 9.81 8.77
N ARG A 7 -1.45 10.34 9.47
CA ARG A 7 -1.66 11.15 10.67
C ARG A 7 -2.48 12.41 10.38
N ARG A 8 -2.28 13.05 9.22
CA ARG A 8 -3.08 14.22 8.81
C ARG A 8 -4.55 13.85 8.61
N LYS A 9 -4.84 12.71 7.98
CA LYS A 9 -6.23 12.22 7.83
C LYS A 9 -6.87 11.91 9.18
N GLN A 10 -6.15 11.25 10.10
CA GLN A 10 -6.61 11.03 11.47
C GLN A 10 -6.97 12.34 12.19
N LEU A 11 -6.11 13.36 12.13
CA LEU A 11 -6.37 14.65 12.79
C LEU A 11 -7.59 15.36 12.21
N ARG A 12 -7.74 15.36 10.88
CA ARG A 12 -8.91 15.94 10.21
C ARG A 12 -10.19 15.20 10.60
N TRP A 13 -10.16 13.87 10.58
CA TRP A 13 -11.29 13.04 10.95
C TRP A 13 -11.75 13.30 12.39
N VAL A 14 -10.82 13.40 13.34
CA VAL A 14 -11.13 13.77 14.73
C VAL A 14 -11.72 15.17 14.83
N TYR A 15 -11.12 16.14 14.15
CA TYR A 15 -11.62 17.50 14.10
C TYR A 15 -13.07 17.56 13.60
N ASP A 16 -13.38 16.83 12.53
CA ASP A 16 -14.73 16.79 11.96
C ASP A 16 -15.74 16.14 12.92
N LYS A 17 -15.31 15.14 13.71
CA LYS A 17 -16.15 14.56 14.78
C LYS A 17 -16.47 15.55 15.88
N ILE A 18 -15.46 16.29 16.36
CA ILE A 18 -15.64 17.35 17.35
C ILE A 18 -16.61 18.41 16.81
N LYS A 19 -16.42 18.82 15.56
CA LYS A 19 -17.28 19.82 14.89
C LYS A 19 -18.74 19.36 14.77
N ARG A 20 -18.98 18.06 14.60
CA ARG A 20 -20.33 17.46 14.58
C ARG A 20 -20.94 17.25 15.97
N GLY A 21 -20.20 17.51 17.04
CA GLY A 21 -20.65 17.26 18.42
C GLY A 21 -20.71 15.78 18.78
N GLU A 22 -19.97 14.92 18.07
CA GLU A 22 -19.88 13.50 18.42
C GLU A 22 -19.17 13.32 19.76
N GLU A 23 -19.65 12.40 20.60
CA GLU A 23 -18.99 12.05 21.85
C GLU A 23 -17.67 11.30 21.55
N ILE A 24 -16.55 11.87 21.99
CA ILE A 24 -15.23 11.28 21.79
C ILE A 24 -14.73 10.69 23.11
N LYS A 25 -14.70 9.36 23.18
CA LYS A 25 -14.05 8.65 24.29
C LYS A 25 -12.53 8.81 24.17
N SER A 26 -11.90 9.32 25.23
CA SER A 26 -10.48 9.68 25.28
C SER A 26 -9.52 8.53 24.93
N SER A 27 -9.92 7.28 25.12
CA SER A 27 -9.08 6.10 24.82
C SER A 27 -9.01 5.72 23.34
N ASN A 28 -9.92 6.22 22.49
CA ASN A 28 -10.08 5.73 21.11
C ASN A 28 -10.26 6.86 20.07
N VAL A 29 -9.74 8.05 20.36
CA VAL A 29 -9.95 9.25 19.54
C VAL A 29 -9.54 9.04 18.08
N TYR A 30 -8.50 8.26 17.81
CA TYR A 30 -8.02 8.01 16.44
C TYR A 30 -8.45 6.66 15.85
N LYS A 31 -9.29 5.90 16.57
CA LYS A 31 -9.71 4.57 16.15
C LYS A 31 -10.67 4.69 14.96
N VAL A 32 -10.28 4.12 13.83
CA VAL A 32 -11.09 4.02 12.62
C VAL A 32 -11.36 2.55 12.32
N ASP A 33 -12.44 2.24 11.61
CA ASP A 33 -12.66 0.90 11.08
C ASP A 33 -11.65 0.57 9.98
N GLN A 34 -11.50 -0.73 9.69
CA GLN A 34 -10.51 -1.21 8.72
C GLN A 34 -10.81 -0.71 7.31
N LEU A 35 -12.08 -0.56 6.92
CA LEU A 35 -12.44 -0.10 5.58
C LEU A 35 -12.00 1.35 5.37
N GLN A 36 -12.25 2.21 6.35
CA GLN A 36 -11.79 3.60 6.36
C GLN A 36 -10.26 3.68 6.33
N ALA A 37 -9.58 2.85 7.13
CA ALA A 37 -8.13 2.79 7.16
C ALA A 37 -7.53 2.38 5.80
N MET A 38 -8.13 1.39 5.14
CA MET A 38 -7.71 0.92 3.82
C MET A 38 -7.96 1.97 2.74
N SER A 39 -9.12 2.63 2.77
CA SER A 39 -9.44 3.73 1.86
C SER A 39 -8.40 4.87 1.96
N TRP A 40 -8.10 5.31 3.17
CA TRP A 40 -7.04 6.31 3.41
C TRP A 40 -5.67 5.86 2.93
N SER A 41 -5.34 4.59 3.13
CA SER A 41 -4.07 4.03 2.69
C SER A 41 -3.92 4.09 1.17
N LYS A 42 -4.99 3.76 0.43
CA LYS A 42 -5.04 3.86 -1.03
C LYS A 42 -4.84 5.30 -1.50
N GLU A 43 -5.58 6.25 -0.94
CA GLU A 43 -5.48 7.68 -1.29
C GLU A 43 -4.06 8.22 -1.05
N ILE A 44 -3.48 7.94 0.13
CA ILE A 44 -2.13 8.40 0.47
C ILE A 44 -1.10 7.73 -0.43
N TRP A 45 -1.28 6.45 -0.77
CA TRP A 45 -0.38 5.76 -1.68
C TRP A 45 -0.37 6.41 -3.07
N GLN A 46 -1.54 6.71 -3.62
CA GLN A 46 -1.67 7.42 -4.90
C GLN A 46 -1.04 8.83 -4.86
N GLU A 47 -1.25 9.58 -3.77
CA GLU A 47 -0.61 10.90 -3.56
C GLU A 47 0.92 10.84 -3.43
N LEU A 48 1.49 9.68 -3.09
CA LEU A 48 2.92 9.49 -2.97
C LEU A 48 3.54 8.93 -4.25
N GLN A 49 2.80 8.15 -5.04
CA GLN A 49 3.25 7.66 -6.33
C GLN A 49 3.51 8.80 -7.31
N SER A 50 2.78 9.91 -7.20
CA SER A 50 3.05 11.13 -7.96
C SER A 50 4.32 11.88 -7.54
N LYS A 51 5.14 11.31 -6.64
CA LYS A 51 6.41 11.87 -6.18
C LYS A 51 7.55 10.91 -6.52
N ASP A 52 8.65 11.46 -7.02
CA ASP A 52 9.89 10.73 -7.34
C ASP A 52 10.42 9.88 -6.19
N THR A 53 10.00 10.14 -4.95
CA THR A 53 10.39 9.39 -3.76
C THR A 53 10.01 7.91 -3.83
N ILE A 54 8.83 7.55 -4.37
CA ILE A 54 8.45 6.14 -4.48
C ILE A 54 9.25 5.45 -5.58
N GLU A 55 9.37 6.08 -6.74
CA GLU A 55 10.20 5.57 -7.83
C GLU A 55 11.64 5.33 -7.36
N ASN A 56 12.24 6.30 -6.68
CA ASN A 56 13.59 6.19 -6.13
C ASN A 56 13.72 5.06 -5.09
N CYS A 57 12.71 4.82 -4.24
CA CYS A 57 12.73 3.76 -3.23
C CYS A 57 12.65 2.35 -3.82
N PHE A 58 11.83 2.16 -4.88
CA PHE A 58 11.62 0.83 -5.45
C PHE A 58 12.52 0.52 -6.66
N ARG A 59 13.19 1.52 -7.23
CA ARG A 59 14.19 1.35 -8.31
C ARG A 59 15.20 0.25 -8.02
N HIS A 60 15.65 0.14 -6.76
CA HIS A 60 16.66 -0.84 -6.35
C HIS A 60 16.09 -2.21 -5.99
N THR A 61 14.77 -2.34 -5.88
CA THR A 61 14.11 -3.61 -5.52
C THR A 61 13.62 -4.39 -6.73
N GLY A 62 13.69 -3.84 -7.96
CA GLY A 62 13.12 -4.45 -9.16
C GLY A 62 11.58 -4.47 -9.19
N ILE A 63 10.93 -4.09 -8.08
CA ILE A 63 9.49 -3.88 -7.97
C ILE A 63 9.19 -2.50 -8.57
N VAL A 64 9.37 -2.34 -9.88
CA VAL A 64 8.88 -1.16 -10.56
C VAL A 64 7.37 -1.18 -10.38
N VAL A 65 6.86 -0.26 -9.57
CA VAL A 65 5.44 -0.02 -9.48
C VAL A 65 5.08 0.59 -10.82
N ASN A 66 4.73 -0.25 -11.79
CA ASN A 66 4.02 0.19 -12.97
C ASN A 66 2.80 0.92 -12.43
N GLY A 67 2.88 2.27 -12.40
CA GLY A 67 1.71 3.09 -12.19
C GLY A 67 0.67 2.56 -13.15
N VAL A 68 -0.49 2.19 -12.61
CA VAL A 68 -1.55 1.49 -13.33
C VAL A 68 -1.77 2.17 -14.68
N ASP A 69 -1.17 1.63 -15.73
CA ASP A 69 -1.44 2.06 -17.09
C ASP A 69 -2.63 1.22 -17.54
N GLU A 70 -3.82 1.79 -17.38
CA GLU A 70 -5.07 1.19 -17.86
C GLU A 70 -5.10 0.99 -19.39
N ARG A 71 -4.01 1.30 -20.12
CA ARG A 71 -3.86 0.96 -21.54
C ARG A 71 -3.32 -0.43 -21.82
N SER A 72 -2.83 -1.15 -20.83
CA SER A 72 -2.41 -2.54 -21.01
C SER A 72 -3.47 -3.51 -20.48
N LYS A 73 -4.58 -3.64 -21.21
CA LYS A 73 -5.32 -4.91 -21.23
C LYS A 73 -4.52 -5.91 -22.08
N GLU A 74 -3.31 -6.22 -21.64
CA GLU A 74 -2.76 -7.53 -21.96
C GLU A 74 -3.26 -8.43 -20.83
N GLU A 75 -4.00 -9.47 -21.19
CA GLU A 75 -4.30 -10.54 -20.25
C GLU A 75 -2.98 -10.93 -19.57
N THR A 76 -2.85 -10.65 -18.28
CA THR A 76 -1.82 -11.31 -17.48
C THR A 76 -2.24 -12.77 -17.43
N SER A 77 -1.86 -13.52 -18.46
CA SER A 77 -1.65 -14.95 -18.33
C SER A 77 -0.71 -15.08 -17.15
N TYR A 78 -1.19 -15.71 -16.07
CA TYR A 78 -0.33 -16.17 -15.00
C TYR A 78 0.76 -16.99 -15.70
N GLY A 79 1.94 -16.40 -15.86
CA GLY A 79 3.08 -17.06 -16.47
C GLY A 79 3.26 -18.39 -15.74
N GLN A 80 3.30 -19.47 -16.53
CA GLN A 80 3.34 -20.87 -16.10
C GLN A 80 3.72 -21.06 -14.63
N ASP A 81 2.79 -21.63 -13.86
CA ASP A 81 3.04 -22.09 -12.50
C ASP A 81 4.38 -22.85 -12.48
N VAL A 82 5.36 -22.29 -11.77
CA VAL A 82 6.67 -22.92 -11.62
C VAL A 82 6.47 -24.11 -10.70
N ASP A 83 6.75 -25.31 -11.21
CA ASP A 83 6.55 -26.55 -10.45
C ASP A 83 7.43 -26.55 -9.19
N VAL A 84 6.89 -27.04 -8.08
CA VAL A 84 7.57 -27.01 -6.78
C VAL A 84 8.87 -27.81 -6.84
N GLU A 85 8.89 -28.89 -7.59
CA GLU A 85 10.05 -29.71 -7.89
C GLU A 85 11.20 -28.90 -8.54
N ASP A 86 10.90 -27.96 -9.45
CA ASP A 86 11.92 -27.13 -10.10
C ASP A 86 12.57 -26.14 -9.12
N ILE A 87 11.82 -25.69 -8.11
CA ILE A 87 12.32 -24.81 -7.05
C ILE A 87 13.25 -25.61 -6.11
N ILE A 88 12.88 -26.85 -5.77
CA ILE A 88 13.66 -27.71 -4.88
C ILE A 88 15.01 -28.06 -5.52
N ILE A 89 15.03 -28.40 -6.81
CA ILE A 89 16.28 -28.75 -7.53
C ILE A 89 17.24 -27.55 -7.53
N ARG A 90 16.76 -26.36 -7.91
CA ARG A 90 17.59 -25.15 -7.94
C ARG A 90 18.11 -24.74 -6.56
N ALA A 91 17.32 -24.93 -5.50
CA ALA A 91 17.76 -24.66 -4.14
C ALA A 91 18.85 -25.63 -3.66
N ALA A 92 18.79 -26.90 -4.09
CA ALA A 92 19.82 -27.89 -3.78
C ALA A 92 21.14 -27.58 -4.47
N GLU A 93 21.10 -27.08 -5.71
CA GLU A 93 22.30 -26.68 -6.47
C GLU A 93 23.01 -25.45 -5.88
N LEU A 94 22.26 -24.56 -5.20
CA LEU A 94 22.82 -23.38 -4.53
C LEU A 94 23.42 -23.69 -3.15
N SER A 95 23.27 -24.92 -2.66
CA SER A 95 23.72 -25.35 -1.33
C SER A 95 25.07 -26.07 -1.33
N LEU A 96 25.87 -25.95 -2.40
CA LEU A 96 27.23 -26.51 -2.54
C LEU A 96 28.32 -25.45 -2.46
#